data_AF-A0A7J5EWQ9-F1
#
_entry.id   AF-A0A7J5EWQ9-F1
#
_cell.length_a   1.000
_cell.length_b   1.000
_cell.length_c   1.000
_cell.angle_alpha   90.00
_cell.angle_beta   90.00
_cell.angle_gamma   90.00
#
_symmetry.space_group_name_H-M   'P 1'
#
loop_
_entity.id
_entity.type
_entity.pdbx_description
1 polymer ?
#
loop_
_entity_poly.entity_id
_entity_poly.type
_entity_poly.pdbx_seq_one_letter_code
_entity_poly.pdbx_strand_id
1 'polypeptide(L)'
;MVAGAIGLASCGGHGTDIEPTLVFAERSDDEITRLIIAATGEEQTAALSFLALQMDGRDPGCPVVAETSDTITVTGDCTRVDGAQIVGSAIIRRPSGEGLRTYHELRRFGYVGASSRTTYDGFVDRRDDLRTWDGDVTVDEDGVAVRADIYSRCETSGERTTCSHDGSGVELVGVGGAHVSGTTTVGLTAYYADYVLRGVDRLVVTLPGGPNGCIGWNIEGTDRHHDCPR
;
A
#
# COMPACT_ATOMS: atom_id res chain seq x y z
N MET A 1 -24.08 -32.03 -35.33
CA MET A 1 -23.97 -31.66 -33.91
C MET A 1 -22.78 -30.74 -33.78
N VAL A 2 -23.04 -29.44 -33.64
CA VAL A 2 -22.02 -28.41 -33.44
C VAL A 2 -21.97 -28.16 -31.94
N ALA A 3 -20.91 -28.63 -31.27
CA ALA A 3 -20.64 -28.27 -29.89
C ALA A 3 -20.08 -26.84 -29.89
N GLY A 4 -20.94 -25.87 -29.56
CA GLY A 4 -20.52 -24.50 -29.30
C GLY A 4 -19.69 -24.48 -28.03
N ALA A 5 -18.39 -24.21 -28.18
CA ALA A 5 -17.56 -23.83 -27.05
C ALA A 5 -18.07 -22.48 -26.54
N ILE A 6 -18.76 -22.49 -25.41
CA ILE A 6 -18.95 -21.28 -24.61
C ILE A 6 -17.57 -20.97 -24.04
N GLY A 7 -16.83 -20.13 -24.76
CA GLY A 7 -15.67 -19.46 -24.21
C GLY A 7 -16.16 -18.58 -23.07
N LEU A 8 -16.00 -19.06 -21.85
CA LEU A 8 -15.94 -18.22 -20.66
C LEU A 8 -14.74 -17.30 -20.88
N ALA A 9 -14.99 -16.15 -21.49
CA ALA A 9 -14.10 -15.02 -21.36
C ALA A 9 -14.05 -14.71 -19.86
N SER A 10 -12.96 -15.09 -19.19
CA SER A 10 -12.64 -14.50 -17.91
C SER A 10 -12.42 -13.01 -18.17
N CYS A 11 -13.42 -12.19 -17.89
CA CYS A 11 -13.24 -10.77 -17.65
C CYS A 11 -12.40 -10.66 -16.37
N GLY A 12 -11.08 -10.84 -16.51
CA GLY A 12 -10.11 -10.59 -15.44
C GLY A 12 -10.01 -9.10 -15.22
N GLY A 13 -11.04 -8.50 -14.64
CA GLY A 13 -10.96 -7.17 -14.07
C GLY A 13 -10.06 -7.26 -12.85
N HIS A 14 -8.88 -6.67 -12.93
CA HIS A 14 -8.16 -6.24 -11.74
C HIS A 14 -9.05 -5.18 -11.08
N GLY A 15 -9.59 -5.48 -9.90
CA GLY A 15 -10.54 -4.63 -9.24
C GLY A 15 -10.57 -4.95 -7.75
N THR A 16 -10.48 -3.91 -6.95
CA THR A 16 -10.59 -4.01 -5.50
C THR A 16 -11.94 -4.57 -5.07
N ASP A 17 -11.96 -5.30 -3.96
CA ASP A 17 -13.19 -5.74 -3.30
C ASP A 17 -13.76 -4.68 -2.32
N ILE A 18 -13.07 -3.55 -2.17
CA ILE A 18 -13.48 -2.47 -1.29
C ILE A 18 -14.72 -1.77 -1.85
N GLU A 19 -15.77 -1.68 -1.03
CA GLU A 19 -16.99 -0.96 -1.39
C GLU A 19 -16.83 0.56 -1.19
N PRO A 20 -17.25 1.40 -2.15
CA PRO A 20 -17.08 2.86 -2.10
C PRO A 20 -18.15 3.54 -1.22
N THR A 21 -18.14 3.23 0.08
CA THR A 21 -19.16 3.65 1.06
C THR A 21 -18.74 4.85 1.91
N LEU A 22 -17.48 5.28 1.82
CA LEU A 22 -16.94 6.36 2.63
C LEU A 22 -17.54 7.72 2.26
N VAL A 23 -17.84 8.55 3.26
CA VAL A 23 -18.21 9.96 3.07
C VAL A 23 -17.04 10.83 3.56
N PHE A 24 -16.21 11.33 2.64
CA PHE A 24 -15.05 12.18 2.93
C PHE A 24 -15.43 13.46 3.67
N ALA A 25 -16.56 14.07 3.33
CA ALA A 25 -17.05 15.29 3.97
C ALA A 25 -17.28 15.13 5.49
N GLU A 26 -17.44 13.90 5.98
CA GLU A 26 -17.61 13.57 7.39
C GLU A 26 -16.31 13.15 8.09
N ARG A 27 -15.19 13.05 7.36
CA ARG A 27 -13.89 12.64 7.90
C ARG A 27 -13.09 13.83 8.41
N SER A 28 -12.26 13.58 9.42
CA SER A 28 -11.22 14.52 9.85
C SER A 28 -10.11 14.65 8.79
N ASP A 29 -9.36 15.74 8.85
CA ASP A 29 -8.26 15.98 7.92
C ASP A 29 -7.12 14.95 8.08
N ASP A 30 -6.93 14.42 9.30
CA ASP A 30 -5.97 13.35 9.58
C ASP A 30 -6.39 12.02 8.93
N GLU A 31 -7.69 11.66 9.01
CA GLU A 31 -8.23 10.48 8.32
C GLU A 31 -8.13 10.62 6.80
N ILE A 32 -8.45 11.81 6.25
CA ILE A 32 -8.30 12.11 4.82
C ILE A 32 -6.83 11.94 4.41
N THR A 33 -5.90 12.47 5.20
CA THR A 33 -4.46 12.38 4.92
C THR A 33 -3.97 10.93 4.92
N ARG A 34 -4.42 10.11 5.88
CA ARG A 34 -4.10 8.67 5.91
C ARG A 34 -4.63 7.93 4.69
N LEU A 35 -5.86 8.21 4.26
CA LEU A 35 -6.43 7.60 3.06
C LEU A 35 -5.70 8.02 1.79
N ILE A 36 -5.29 9.29 1.70
CA ILE A 36 -4.47 9.82 0.62
C ILE A 36 -3.14 9.04 0.54
N ILE A 37 -2.44 8.89 1.66
CA ILE A 37 -1.16 8.16 1.75
C ILE A 37 -1.35 6.70 1.31
N ALA A 38 -2.34 6.02 1.89
CA ALA A 38 -2.67 4.63 1.55
C ALA A 38 -2.95 4.43 0.05
N ALA A 39 -3.66 5.37 -0.59
CA ALA A 39 -4.03 5.29 -1.99
C ALA A 39 -2.86 5.33 -2.97
N THR A 40 -1.68 5.80 -2.53
CA THR A 40 -0.47 5.81 -3.35
C THR A 40 0.33 4.50 -3.28
N GLY A 41 -0.09 3.55 -2.44
CA GLY A 41 0.67 2.34 -2.12
C GLY A 41 1.81 2.57 -1.12
N GLU A 42 1.85 3.72 -0.44
CA GLU A 42 2.88 4.03 0.54
C GLU A 42 2.87 3.05 1.72
N GLU A 43 1.69 2.58 2.15
CA GLU A 43 1.57 1.58 3.22
C GLU A 43 2.24 0.25 2.86
N GLN A 44 2.11 -0.19 1.61
CA GLN A 44 2.81 -1.38 1.12
C GLN A 44 4.33 -1.15 1.16
N THR A 45 4.77 0.02 0.71
CA THR A 45 6.19 0.40 0.69
C THR A 45 6.76 0.48 2.11
N ALA A 46 6.01 1.05 3.05
CA ALA A 46 6.38 1.15 4.46
C ALA A 46 6.51 -0.25 5.10
N ALA A 47 5.54 -1.13 4.84
CA ALA A 47 5.56 -2.50 5.34
C ALA A 47 6.78 -3.28 4.83
N LEU A 48 7.07 -3.20 3.53
CA LEU A 48 8.24 -3.84 2.93
C LEU A 48 9.56 -3.23 3.43
N SER A 49 9.61 -1.91 3.61
CA SER A 49 10.78 -1.22 4.15
C SER A 49 11.04 -1.64 5.60
N PHE A 50 9.99 -1.73 6.42
CA PHE A 50 10.09 -2.23 7.78
C PHE A 50 10.61 -3.66 7.83
N LEU A 51 10.08 -4.55 7.00
CA LEU A 51 10.54 -5.93 6.86
C LEU A 51 12.02 -6.01 6.46
N ALA A 52 12.43 -5.25 5.44
CA ALA A 52 13.82 -5.22 5.00
C ALA A 52 14.77 -4.74 6.12
N LEU A 53 14.36 -3.73 6.89
CA LEU A 53 15.14 -3.24 8.04
C LEU A 53 15.31 -4.31 9.13
N GLN A 54 14.30 -5.15 9.36
CA GLN A 54 14.43 -6.22 10.36
C GLN A 54 15.28 -7.39 9.88
N MET A 55 15.37 -7.61 8.57
CA MET A 55 16.24 -8.65 7.99
C MET A 55 17.72 -8.28 8.00
N ASP A 56 18.06 -7.00 8.12
CA ASP A 56 19.45 -6.48 8.17
C ASP A 56 20.20 -6.86 9.48
N GLY A 57 19.56 -7.60 10.39
CA GLY A 57 20.25 -8.28 11.50
C GLY A 57 20.82 -7.37 12.60
N ARG A 58 20.29 -6.15 12.75
CA ARG A 58 20.80 -5.15 13.70
C ARG A 58 20.62 -5.54 15.19
N ASP A 59 19.77 -6.50 15.50
CA ASP A 59 19.57 -7.03 16.84
C ASP A 59 19.77 -8.56 16.85
N PRO A 60 20.81 -9.09 17.52
CA PRO A 60 21.07 -10.53 17.54
C PRO A 60 19.92 -11.31 18.19
N GLY A 61 19.13 -12.00 17.36
CA GLY A 61 18.08 -12.91 17.81
C GLY A 61 16.65 -12.34 17.79
N CYS A 62 16.45 -11.10 17.33
CA CYS A 62 15.11 -10.54 17.15
C CYS A 62 15.02 -9.62 15.92
N PRO A 63 14.21 -9.93 14.88
CA PRO A 63 13.45 -11.17 14.71
C PRO A 63 14.33 -12.38 14.35
N VAL A 64 13.75 -13.58 14.44
CA VAL A 64 14.36 -14.80 13.93
C VAL A 64 14.14 -14.87 12.42
N VAL A 65 15.23 -14.97 11.66
CA VAL A 65 15.18 -15.10 10.19
C VAL A 65 15.64 -16.50 9.80
N ALA A 66 14.82 -17.20 9.02
CA ALA A 66 15.15 -18.49 8.43
C ALA A 66 15.05 -18.40 6.90
N GLU A 67 16.07 -18.86 6.19
CA GLU A 67 16.14 -18.79 4.72
C GLU A 67 16.32 -20.19 4.12
N THR A 68 15.48 -20.50 3.13
CA THR A 68 15.63 -21.61 2.20
C THR A 68 15.96 -21.07 0.81
N SER A 69 16.08 -21.95 -0.20
CA SER A 69 16.40 -21.53 -1.57
C SER A 69 15.38 -20.57 -2.21
N ASP A 70 14.12 -20.66 -1.79
CA ASP A 70 12.99 -19.94 -2.41
C ASP A 70 12.15 -19.14 -1.41
N THR A 71 12.40 -19.30 -0.11
CA THR A 71 11.54 -18.75 0.95
C THR A 71 12.39 -18.16 2.07
N ILE A 72 12.05 -16.94 2.49
CA ILE A 72 12.54 -16.35 3.73
C ILE A 72 11.37 -16.22 4.68
N THR A 73 11.54 -16.73 5.89
CA THR A 73 10.57 -16.56 6.98
C THR A 73 11.20 -15.65 8.04
N VAL A 74 10.50 -14.57 8.37
CA VAL A 74 10.86 -13.65 9.44
C VAL A 74 9.82 -13.83 10.54
N THR A 75 10.25 -14.31 11.70
CA THR A 75 9.38 -14.54 12.85
C THR A 75 9.71 -13.50 13.91
N GLY A 76 8.75 -12.63 14.20
CA GLY A 76 8.77 -11.74 15.34
C GLY A 76 8.37 -12.46 16.61
N ASP A 77 7.52 -11.82 17.40
CA ASP A 77 7.12 -12.19 18.75
C ASP A 77 8.33 -12.30 19.71
N CYS A 78 9.23 -11.34 19.56
CA CYS A 78 10.46 -11.21 20.33
C CYS A 78 10.61 -9.77 20.85
N THR A 79 11.42 -9.62 21.90
CA THR A 79 11.74 -8.32 22.48
C THR A 79 13.17 -7.94 22.12
N ARG A 80 13.34 -6.73 21.60
CA ARG A 80 14.62 -6.13 21.23
C ARG A 80 15.39 -5.66 22.45
N VAL A 81 16.67 -5.37 22.26
CA VAL A 81 17.55 -4.84 23.32
C VAL A 81 17.08 -3.51 23.91
N ASP A 82 16.32 -2.72 23.15
CA ASP A 82 15.74 -1.44 23.59
C ASP A 82 14.40 -1.59 24.33
N GLY A 83 13.91 -2.83 24.50
CA GLY A 83 12.66 -3.16 25.17
C GLY A 83 11.42 -3.12 24.27
N ALA A 84 11.55 -2.73 23.00
CA ALA A 84 10.46 -2.79 22.05
C ALA A 84 10.22 -4.22 21.54
N GLN A 85 9.01 -4.50 21.07
CA GLN A 85 8.66 -5.80 20.52
C GLN A 85 8.54 -5.74 19.00
N ILE A 86 9.13 -6.72 18.33
CA ILE A 86 8.74 -7.08 16.96
C ILE A 86 7.69 -8.17 17.10
N VAL A 87 6.51 -7.99 16.52
CA VAL A 87 5.38 -8.94 16.62
C VAL A 87 5.06 -9.57 15.28
N GLY A 88 4.36 -10.69 15.31
CA GLY A 88 3.84 -11.35 14.11
C GLY A 88 4.92 -12.00 13.25
N SER A 89 4.62 -12.19 11.97
CA SER A 89 5.54 -12.86 11.05
C SER A 89 5.41 -12.38 9.62
N ALA A 90 6.48 -12.49 8.85
CA ALA A 90 6.48 -12.26 7.42
C ALA A 90 7.08 -13.45 6.66
N ILE A 91 6.57 -13.71 5.47
CA ILE A 91 7.10 -14.71 4.54
C ILE A 91 7.39 -14.02 3.21
N ILE A 92 8.59 -14.22 2.68
CA ILE A 92 9.00 -13.77 1.36
C ILE A 92 9.20 -15.01 0.50
N ARG A 93 8.50 -15.09 -0.63
CA ARG A 93 8.65 -16.17 -1.61
C ARG A 93 9.24 -15.61 -2.90
N ARG A 94 10.26 -16.29 -3.43
CA ARG A 94 10.92 -15.99 -4.70
C ARG A 94 10.80 -17.24 -5.59
N PRO A 95 9.71 -17.37 -6.37
CA PRO A 95 9.49 -18.55 -7.20
C PRO A 95 10.65 -18.75 -8.17
N SER A 96 11.25 -19.95 -8.16
CA SER A 96 12.37 -20.26 -9.04
C SER A 96 11.95 -20.18 -10.50
N GLY A 97 12.71 -19.43 -11.32
CA GLY A 97 12.45 -19.30 -12.76
C GLY A 97 11.47 -18.20 -13.15
N GLU A 98 10.93 -17.42 -12.20
CA GLU A 98 10.01 -16.31 -12.47
C GLU A 98 10.67 -14.92 -12.41
N GLY A 99 11.96 -14.85 -12.76
CA GLY A 99 12.71 -13.59 -12.81
C GLY A 99 12.80 -12.90 -11.44
N LEU A 100 12.49 -11.59 -11.42
CA LEU A 100 12.50 -10.76 -10.20
C LEU A 100 11.18 -10.81 -9.41
N ARG A 101 10.30 -11.77 -9.69
CA ARG A 101 9.03 -11.89 -8.96
C ARG A 101 9.29 -12.14 -7.47
N THR A 102 8.61 -11.37 -6.63
CA THR A 102 8.67 -11.53 -5.18
C THR A 102 7.29 -11.38 -4.56
N TYR A 103 6.88 -12.35 -3.76
CA TYR A 103 5.64 -12.34 -3.02
C TYR A 103 5.93 -12.19 -1.52
N HIS A 104 5.30 -11.23 -0.87
CA HIS A 104 5.41 -10.97 0.55
C HIS A 104 4.06 -11.24 1.20
N GLU A 105 4.06 -11.97 2.30
CA GLU A 105 2.89 -12.22 3.13
C GLU A 105 3.25 -11.73 4.54
N LEU A 106 2.40 -10.89 5.12
CA LEU A 106 2.56 -10.30 6.43
C LEU A 106 1.40 -10.77 7.29
N ARG A 107 1.70 -11.23 8.50
CA ARG A 107 0.69 -11.66 9.48
C ARG A 107 0.92 -10.89 10.76
N ARG A 108 0.16 -9.80 10.90
CA ARG A 108 0.28 -8.83 12.00
C ARG A 108 1.74 -8.45 12.31
N PHE A 109 2.58 -8.37 11.27
CA PHE A 109 4.01 -8.13 11.41
C PHE A 109 4.23 -6.66 11.73
N GLY A 110 5.00 -6.33 12.76
CA GLY A 110 5.12 -4.93 13.14
C GLY A 110 5.93 -4.66 14.39
N TYR A 111 5.79 -3.43 14.86
CA TYR A 111 6.52 -2.87 15.99
C TYR A 111 5.54 -2.47 17.09
N VAL A 112 5.84 -2.86 18.33
CA VAL A 112 5.13 -2.41 19.53
C VAL A 112 6.15 -1.81 20.49
N GLY A 113 6.13 -0.48 20.59
CA GLY A 113 6.94 0.28 21.53
C GLY A 113 6.15 0.69 22.77
N ALA A 114 6.77 1.51 23.62
CA ALA A 114 6.14 1.99 24.85
C ALA A 114 4.97 2.98 24.59
N SER A 115 5.02 3.71 23.47
CA SER A 115 4.08 4.78 23.14
C SER A 115 3.44 4.69 21.76
N SER A 116 3.82 3.69 20.96
CA SER A 116 3.29 3.50 19.61
C SER A 116 3.24 2.03 19.24
N ARG A 117 2.25 1.69 18.43
CA ARG A 117 2.07 0.36 17.85
C ARG A 117 1.69 0.51 16.39
N THR A 118 2.45 -0.16 15.53
CA THR A 118 2.14 -0.28 14.10
C THR A 118 2.25 -1.74 13.70
N THR A 119 1.20 -2.30 13.09
CA THR A 119 1.22 -3.66 12.55
C THR A 119 0.66 -3.72 11.14
N TYR A 120 1.29 -4.54 10.32
CA TYR A 120 0.95 -4.79 8.93
C TYR A 120 0.41 -6.20 8.76
N ASP A 121 -0.70 -6.36 8.05
CA ASP A 121 -1.30 -7.65 7.71
C ASP A 121 -1.69 -7.66 6.23
N GLY A 122 -1.52 -8.79 5.54
CA GLY A 122 -1.88 -8.95 4.14
C GLY A 122 -0.71 -9.33 3.25
N PHE A 123 -0.69 -8.87 2.00
CA PHE A 123 0.31 -9.30 1.02
C PHE A 123 0.75 -8.20 0.05
N VAL A 124 1.92 -8.43 -0.57
CA VAL A 124 2.43 -7.66 -1.71
C VAL A 124 3.09 -8.61 -2.73
N ASP A 125 2.51 -8.74 -3.92
CA ASP A 125 3.08 -9.43 -5.08
C ASP A 125 3.71 -8.41 -6.03
N ARG A 126 5.01 -8.52 -6.25
CA ARG A 126 5.75 -7.73 -7.24
C ARG A 126 6.16 -8.62 -8.39
N ARG A 127 5.74 -8.28 -9.60
CA ARG A 127 5.99 -9.06 -10.83
C ARG A 127 6.35 -8.16 -12.00
N ASP A 128 6.60 -8.77 -13.16
CA ASP A 128 6.94 -8.09 -14.41
C ASP A 128 8.16 -7.16 -14.28
N ASP A 129 9.27 -7.70 -13.72
CA ASP A 129 10.49 -6.93 -13.42
C ASP A 129 10.23 -5.69 -12.55
N LEU A 130 9.38 -5.85 -11.53
CA LEU A 130 8.98 -4.83 -10.56
C LEU A 130 8.10 -3.70 -11.14
N ARG A 131 7.56 -3.88 -12.35
CA ARG A 131 6.63 -2.93 -12.97
C ARG A 131 5.20 -3.09 -12.49
N THR A 132 4.83 -4.25 -11.99
CA THR A 132 3.50 -4.51 -11.46
C THR A 132 3.60 -4.78 -9.96
N TRP A 133 2.83 -4.01 -9.20
CA TRP A 133 2.66 -4.18 -7.76
C TRP A 133 1.19 -4.47 -7.50
N ASP A 134 0.92 -5.50 -6.74
CA ASP A 134 -0.42 -5.98 -6.43
C ASP A 134 -0.42 -6.31 -4.95
N GLY A 135 -1.06 -5.49 -4.14
CA GLY A 135 -1.01 -5.64 -2.70
C GLY A 135 -2.31 -5.28 -2.02
N ASP A 136 -2.66 -6.07 -1.02
CA ASP A 136 -3.75 -5.85 -0.10
C ASP A 136 -3.14 -5.86 1.29
N VAL A 137 -2.90 -4.67 1.83
CA VAL A 137 -2.22 -4.49 3.11
C VAL A 137 -3.10 -3.67 4.03
N THR A 138 -3.38 -4.22 5.21
CA THR A 138 -3.99 -3.50 6.32
C THR A 138 -2.90 -3.04 7.28
N VAL A 139 -2.90 -1.76 7.59
CA VAL A 139 -2.02 -1.13 8.57
C VAL A 139 -2.86 -0.68 9.75
N ASP A 140 -2.55 -1.20 10.93
CA ASP A 140 -3.12 -0.77 12.20
C ASP A 140 -2.08 0.08 12.93
N GLU A 141 -2.35 1.37 13.05
CA GLU A 141 -1.57 2.32 13.83
C GLU A 141 -2.40 2.76 15.05
N ASP A 142 -1.94 2.34 16.23
CA ASP A 142 -2.54 2.68 17.52
C ASP A 142 -4.06 2.43 17.60
N GLY A 143 -4.54 1.37 16.94
CA GLY A 143 -5.94 0.94 16.94
C GLY A 143 -6.78 1.55 15.82
N VAL A 144 -6.19 2.35 14.93
CA VAL A 144 -6.84 2.85 13.71
C VAL A 144 -6.28 2.09 12.53
N ALA A 145 -7.15 1.32 11.87
CA ALA A 145 -6.76 0.48 10.75
C ALA A 145 -7.18 1.08 9.40
N VAL A 146 -6.23 1.09 8.46
CA VAL A 146 -6.46 1.44 7.05
C VAL A 146 -6.05 0.25 6.20
N ARG A 147 -6.94 -0.20 5.32
CA ARG A 147 -6.65 -1.23 4.32
C ARG A 147 -6.41 -0.57 2.97
N ALA A 148 -5.32 -0.95 2.32
CA ALA A 148 -4.91 -0.47 1.01
C ALA A 148 -4.81 -1.67 0.06
N ASP A 149 -5.82 -1.81 -0.79
CA ASP A 149 -5.87 -2.80 -1.88
C ASP A 149 -5.45 -2.08 -3.17
N ILE A 150 -4.14 -1.95 -3.34
CA ILE A 150 -3.53 -1.17 -4.41
C ILE A 150 -2.90 -2.09 -5.44
N TYR A 151 -3.42 -1.97 -6.66
CA TYR A 151 -2.84 -2.49 -7.88
C TYR A 151 -2.19 -1.35 -8.65
N SER A 152 -0.87 -1.39 -8.77
CA SER A 152 -0.10 -0.42 -9.53
C SER A 152 0.56 -1.05 -10.74
N ARG A 153 0.40 -0.41 -11.91
CA ARG A 153 1.19 -0.71 -13.10
C ARG A 153 2.05 0.49 -13.45
N CYS A 154 3.36 0.28 -13.45
CA CYS A 154 4.36 1.31 -13.60
C CYS A 154 5.10 1.23 -14.95
N GLU A 155 5.30 2.39 -15.56
CA GLU A 155 6.10 2.58 -16.75
C GLU A 155 7.25 3.56 -16.46
N THR A 156 8.47 3.15 -16.79
CA THR A 156 9.66 3.99 -16.64
C THR A 156 10.07 4.57 -17.98
N SER A 157 10.21 5.89 -18.03
CA SER A 157 10.70 6.64 -19.19
C SER A 157 11.77 7.63 -18.76
N GLY A 158 13.01 7.37 -19.16
CA GLY A 158 14.18 8.11 -18.69
C GLY A 158 14.34 7.99 -17.17
N GLU A 159 14.38 9.13 -16.49
CA GLU A 159 14.55 9.23 -15.03
C GLU A 159 13.22 9.31 -14.26
N ARG A 160 12.10 9.00 -14.92
CA ARG A 160 10.76 9.06 -14.33
C ARG A 160 10.07 7.70 -14.40
N THR A 161 9.37 7.35 -13.34
CA THR A 161 8.48 6.19 -13.27
C THR A 161 7.08 6.68 -12.95
N THR A 162 6.12 6.37 -13.82
CA THR A 162 4.70 6.69 -13.63
C THR A 162 3.94 5.40 -13.38
N CYS A 163 3.15 5.37 -12.30
CA CYS A 163 2.31 4.24 -11.92
C CYS A 163 0.84 4.65 -12.02
N SER A 164 0.02 3.86 -12.73
CA SER A 164 -1.43 3.93 -12.63
C SER A 164 -1.91 3.08 -11.46
N HIS A 165 -2.91 3.58 -10.74
CA HIS A 165 -3.56 2.93 -9.61
C HIS A 165 -5.02 2.56 -9.91
N ASP A 166 -5.40 2.55 -11.19
CA ASP A 166 -6.78 2.27 -11.58
C ASP A 166 -7.20 0.84 -11.20
N GLY A 167 -8.40 0.73 -10.60
CA GLY A 167 -8.91 -0.54 -10.08
C GLY A 167 -8.51 -0.81 -8.62
N SER A 168 -7.82 0.12 -7.98
CA SER A 168 -7.43 0.03 -6.56
C SER A 168 -8.50 0.58 -5.61
N GLY A 169 -8.36 0.30 -4.32
CA GLY A 169 -9.23 0.76 -3.26
C GLY A 169 -8.50 1.04 -1.95
N VAL A 170 -9.07 1.93 -1.14
CA VAL A 170 -8.66 2.16 0.25
C VAL A 170 -9.85 2.13 1.17
N GLU A 171 -9.68 1.60 2.38
CA GLU A 171 -10.73 1.49 3.39
C GLU A 171 -10.21 1.99 4.73
N LEU A 172 -10.98 2.89 5.35
CA LEU A 172 -10.85 3.14 6.77
C LEU A 172 -11.69 2.08 7.48
N VAL A 173 -11.02 1.11 8.11
CA VAL A 173 -11.64 -0.13 8.58
C VAL A 173 -12.73 0.18 9.61
N GLY A 174 -13.92 -0.36 9.37
CA GLY A 174 -15.10 -0.14 10.21
C GLY A 174 -15.82 1.19 9.97
N VAL A 175 -15.35 2.00 9.03
CA VAL A 175 -15.98 3.26 8.63
C VAL A 175 -16.51 3.19 7.19
N GLY A 176 -15.67 2.82 6.23
CA GLY A 176 -16.04 2.73 4.82
C GLY A 176 -14.86 2.85 3.87
N GLY A 177 -15.13 2.54 2.60
CA GLY A 177 -14.12 2.47 1.55
C GLY A 177 -14.27 3.50 0.44
N ALA A 178 -13.23 3.63 -0.37
CA ALA A 178 -13.19 4.45 -1.56
C ALA A 178 -12.36 3.79 -2.67
N HIS A 179 -12.81 3.93 -3.91
CA HIS A 179 -12.04 3.51 -5.08
C HIS A 179 -10.99 4.55 -5.45
N VAL A 180 -9.82 4.09 -5.85
CA VAL A 180 -8.70 4.92 -6.29
C VAL A 180 -8.64 4.86 -7.82
N SER A 181 -8.42 6.01 -8.46
CA SER A 181 -8.13 6.09 -9.89
C SER A 181 -7.26 7.29 -10.19
N GLY A 182 -6.23 7.10 -11.03
CA GLY A 182 -5.25 8.12 -11.34
C GLY A 182 -3.82 7.58 -11.32
N THR A 183 -2.86 8.50 -11.19
CA THR A 183 -1.44 8.16 -11.35
C THR A 183 -0.55 8.87 -10.34
N THR A 184 0.58 8.23 -10.03
CA THR A 184 1.71 8.83 -9.32
C THR A 184 2.94 8.78 -10.21
N THR A 185 3.72 9.85 -10.27
CA THR A 185 4.98 9.90 -11.00
C THR A 185 6.13 10.25 -10.07
N VAL A 186 7.12 9.38 -10.01
CA VAL A 186 8.36 9.57 -9.24
C VAL A 186 9.50 9.87 -10.21
N GLY A 187 10.19 10.98 -10.00
CA GLY A 187 11.47 11.29 -10.65
C GLY A 187 12.57 11.52 -9.61
N LEU A 188 13.81 11.71 -10.08
CA LEU A 188 14.98 11.88 -9.19
C LEU A 188 14.85 13.02 -8.18
N THR A 189 14.14 14.10 -8.53
CA THR A 189 14.06 15.33 -7.74
C THR A 189 12.64 15.74 -7.40
N ALA A 190 11.63 14.98 -7.83
CA ALA A 190 10.25 15.37 -7.67
C ALA A 190 9.31 14.16 -7.63
N TYR A 191 8.31 14.26 -6.77
CA TYR A 191 7.19 13.34 -6.66
C TYR A 191 5.92 14.09 -7.08
N TYR A 192 5.19 13.55 -8.05
CA TYR A 192 3.93 14.09 -8.53
C TYR A 192 2.84 13.05 -8.32
N ALA A 193 1.64 13.50 -7.99
CA ALA A 193 0.48 12.63 -7.97
C ALA A 193 -0.76 13.39 -8.39
N ASP A 194 -1.59 12.74 -9.19
CA ASP A 194 -2.89 13.23 -9.60
C ASP A 194 -3.83 12.03 -9.62
N TYR A 195 -4.73 11.98 -8.64
CA TYR A 195 -5.67 10.89 -8.50
C TYR A 195 -6.93 11.32 -7.77
N VAL A 196 -7.92 10.47 -7.85
CA VAL A 196 -9.24 10.64 -7.29
C VAL A 196 -9.52 9.48 -6.36
N LEU A 197 -10.07 9.79 -5.19
CA LEU A 197 -10.74 8.82 -4.33
C LEU A 197 -12.26 8.99 -4.46
N ARG A 198 -12.96 7.88 -4.70
CA ARG A 198 -14.42 7.85 -4.88
C ARG A 198 -15.07 6.97 -3.83
N GLY A 199 -15.68 7.60 -2.82
CA GLY A 199 -16.64 6.99 -1.93
C GLY A 199 -18.06 7.37 -2.36
N VAL A 200 -18.90 7.77 -1.41
CA VAL A 200 -20.18 8.44 -1.66
C VAL A 200 -19.97 9.82 -2.29
N ASP A 201 -18.96 10.54 -1.82
CA ASP A 201 -18.44 11.78 -2.40
C ASP A 201 -17.05 11.56 -3.01
N ARG A 202 -16.53 12.60 -3.67
CA ARG A 202 -15.32 12.53 -4.47
C ARG A 202 -14.24 13.46 -3.94
N LEU A 203 -13.10 12.89 -3.59
CA LEU A 203 -11.89 13.62 -3.20
C LEU A 203 -10.93 13.67 -4.39
N VAL A 204 -10.51 14.87 -4.79
CA VAL A 204 -9.48 15.07 -5.82
C VAL A 204 -8.19 15.43 -5.11
N VAL A 205 -7.12 14.71 -5.43
CA VAL A 205 -5.80 14.86 -4.81
C VAL A 205 -4.81 15.30 -5.87
N THR A 206 -4.02 16.33 -5.55
CA THR A 206 -2.98 16.84 -6.42
C THR A 206 -1.71 17.14 -5.62
N LEU A 207 -0.63 16.48 -6.01
CA LEU A 207 0.72 16.77 -5.56
C LEU A 207 1.48 17.36 -6.74
N PRO A 208 1.65 18.70 -6.79
CA PRO A 208 2.19 19.38 -7.96
C PRO A 208 3.70 19.19 -8.17
N GLY A 209 4.38 18.42 -7.32
CA GLY A 209 5.82 18.18 -7.36
C GLY A 209 6.63 19.43 -7.07
N GLY A 210 6.99 19.59 -5.80
CA GLY A 210 7.88 20.63 -5.32
C GLY A 210 8.66 20.15 -4.08
N PRO A 211 9.73 20.86 -3.69
CA PRO A 211 10.62 20.45 -2.59
C PRO A 211 9.93 20.40 -1.21
N ASN A 212 8.71 20.95 -1.11
CA ASN A 212 8.00 21.10 0.16
C ASN A 212 7.08 19.91 0.49
N GLY A 213 6.91 18.94 -0.41
CA GLY A 213 6.14 17.71 -0.13
C GLY A 213 4.68 17.90 0.27
N CYS A 214 4.09 19.07 0.01
CA CYS A 214 2.71 19.36 0.39
C CYS A 214 1.70 18.60 -0.49
N ILE A 215 0.64 18.09 0.15
CA ILE A 215 -0.45 17.33 -0.47
C ILE A 215 -1.70 18.20 -0.56
N GLY A 216 -2.04 18.66 -1.78
CA GLY A 216 -3.27 19.40 -2.02
C GLY A 216 -4.45 18.45 -2.22
N TRP A 217 -5.61 18.78 -1.65
CA TRP A 217 -6.84 18.01 -1.88
C TRP A 217 -8.09 18.87 -1.80
N ASN A 218 -9.15 18.48 -2.49
CA ASN A 218 -10.49 19.07 -2.33
C ASN A 218 -11.59 18.01 -2.43
N ILE A 219 -12.68 18.21 -1.70
CA ILE A 219 -13.88 17.37 -1.79
C ILE A 219 -14.87 18.06 -2.74
N GLU A 220 -15.14 17.43 -3.88
CA GLU A 220 -16.01 17.98 -4.93
C GLU A 220 -17.41 18.30 -4.38
N GLY A 221 -17.90 19.50 -4.68
CA GLY A 221 -19.21 19.97 -4.22
C GLY A 221 -19.24 20.51 -2.78
N THR A 222 -18.07 20.69 -2.15
CA THR A 222 -17.94 21.31 -0.83
C THR A 222 -16.89 22.42 -0.82
N ASP A 223 -16.89 23.23 0.26
CA ASP A 223 -15.83 24.20 0.53
C ASP A 223 -14.62 23.58 1.26
N ARG A 224 -14.63 22.27 1.56
CA ARG A 224 -13.54 21.60 2.28
C ARG A 224 -12.39 21.26 1.32
N HIS A 225 -11.22 21.82 1.61
CA HIS A 225 -10.01 21.66 0.83
C HIS A 225 -8.76 21.90 1.69
N HIS A 226 -7.62 21.43 1.20
CA HIS A 226 -6.29 21.80 1.66
C HIS A 226 -5.48 22.30 0.46
N ASP A 227 -5.05 23.55 0.53
CA ASP A 227 -4.23 24.16 -0.50
C ASP A 227 -2.75 24.13 -0.12
N CYS A 228 -1.92 23.78 -1.10
CA CYS A 228 -0.48 23.89 -0.94
C CYS A 228 0.00 25.31 -1.24
N PRO A 229 0.78 25.94 -0.33
CA PRO A 229 1.40 27.22 -0.62
C PRO A 229 2.30 27.10 -1.85
N ARG A 230 2.11 28.03 -2.79
CA ARG A 230 2.86 28.13 -4.04
C ARG A 230 4.28 28.65 -3.82
#